data_AF-A0A2A2L975-F1
#
_entry.id   AF-A0A2A2L975-F1
#
_cell.length_a   1.000
_cell.length_b   1.000
_cell.length_c   1.000
_cell.angle_alpha   90.00
_cell.angle_beta   90.00
_cell.angle_gamma   90.00
#
_symmetry.space_group_name_H-M   'P 1'
#
loop_
_entity.id
_entity.type
_entity.pdbx_description
1 polymer ?
#
loop_
_entity_poly.entity_id
_entity_poly.type
_entity_poly.pdbx_seq_one_letter_code
_entity_poly.pdbx_strand_id
1 'polypeptide(L)'
;MSTIFNNANLKSGSRHCYILLLIFVVIYIFIGVLWYKRDSLVMQSISSIALYGQSEKPLNIAIVVITNDGGTKGYSYAIDTVKCYCKIQGYDFVLAGNVQNSSCNHSDHYFRRHCHVANILVTGKYDYLLFIDADIGVVNPNRRIEEFIDPKFDIEFYDRFVNQEIMMGSYIVKNSDWSINFLRNFANYQYRLPIGKGLQHGTDNGGIHGEGWARDNWLTNNMINLNRDFMIHAWKDKQLTKYGKDLPLKIGYKHRARWFNPLVGRIDLAKCNPKNTSWNYNPNLITTKEVIDAELERMYAAIEMEKIDRLSKMMEFIRRVDSKSR
;
A
#
# COMPACT_ATOMS: atom_id res chain seq x y z
N MET A 1 2.95 -43.53 88.41
CA MET A 1 4.05 -44.03 87.54
C MET A 1 4.36 -42.98 86.49
N SER A 2 5.54 -43.07 85.84
CA SER A 2 5.98 -42.20 84.74
C SER A 2 5.13 -42.44 83.47
N THR A 3 5.21 -41.66 82.38
CA THR A 3 6.42 -41.44 81.56
C THR A 3 6.31 -40.19 80.67
N ILE A 4 7.44 -39.56 80.40
CA ILE A 4 7.60 -38.40 79.52
C ILE A 4 7.55 -38.84 78.05
N PHE A 5 6.68 -38.24 77.24
CA PHE A 5 6.77 -38.35 75.77
C PHE A 5 7.58 -37.20 75.21
N ASN A 6 8.70 -37.53 74.56
CA ASN A 6 9.63 -36.54 74.00
C ASN A 6 9.36 -36.28 72.52
N ASN A 7 9.58 -35.03 72.09
CA ASN A 7 8.99 -34.49 70.85
C ASN A 7 9.96 -34.61 69.65
N ALA A 8 9.69 -35.54 68.71
CA ALA A 8 10.65 -35.88 67.65
C ALA A 8 10.03 -36.27 66.28
N ASN A 9 9.13 -35.46 65.71
CA ASN A 9 8.77 -35.60 64.27
C ASN A 9 8.21 -34.35 63.55
N LEU A 10 8.06 -33.20 64.23
CA LEU A 10 7.24 -32.07 63.77
C LEU A 10 7.80 -31.17 62.64
N LYS A 11 8.93 -31.51 61.99
CA LYS A 11 9.65 -30.57 61.08
C LYS A 11 9.54 -30.82 59.56
N SER A 12 8.99 -31.95 59.09
CA SER A 12 8.93 -32.27 57.64
C SER A 12 7.65 -31.76 56.94
N GLY A 13 6.47 -32.02 57.51
CA GLY A 13 5.19 -31.73 56.85
C GLY A 13 4.92 -30.23 56.60
N SER A 14 5.37 -29.35 57.51
CA SER A 14 5.11 -27.91 57.42
C SER A 14 5.68 -27.26 56.15
N ARG A 15 6.91 -27.61 55.74
CA ARG A 15 7.56 -27.01 54.56
C ARG A 15 6.84 -27.31 53.26
N HIS A 16 6.33 -28.53 53.10
CA HIS A 16 5.57 -28.95 51.93
C HIS A 16 4.23 -28.19 51.81
N CYS A 17 3.57 -27.93 52.93
CA CYS A 17 2.33 -27.15 52.96
C CYS A 17 2.54 -25.70 52.47
N TYR A 18 3.61 -25.03 52.91
CA TYR A 18 3.93 -23.68 52.42
C TYR A 18 4.22 -23.61 50.92
N ILE A 19 4.90 -24.63 50.36
CA ILE A 19 5.19 -24.70 48.91
C ILE A 19 3.89 -24.84 48.11
N LEU A 20 2.97 -25.71 48.54
CA LEU A 20 1.66 -25.89 47.91
C LEU A 20 0.82 -24.61 47.97
N LEU A 21 0.83 -23.90 49.10
CA LEU A 21 0.12 -22.62 49.26
C LEU A 21 0.66 -21.55 48.27
N LEU A 22 1.99 -21.46 48.13
CA LEU A 22 2.65 -20.54 47.20
C LEU A 22 2.27 -20.81 45.74
N ILE A 23 2.23 -22.10 45.35
CA ILE A 23 1.80 -22.51 43.99
C ILE A 23 0.35 -22.09 43.72
N PHE A 24 -0.57 -22.29 44.68
CA PHE A 24 -1.96 -21.85 44.55
C PHE A 24 -2.09 -20.33 44.38
N VAL A 25 -1.34 -19.53 45.14
CA VAL A 25 -1.34 -18.06 45.01
C VAL A 25 -0.84 -17.61 43.64
N VAL A 26 0.24 -18.20 43.12
CA VAL A 26 0.77 -17.88 41.78
C VAL A 26 -0.24 -18.23 40.68
N ILE A 27 -0.90 -19.39 40.76
CA ILE A 27 -1.94 -19.80 39.81
C ILE A 27 -3.13 -18.83 39.84
N TYR A 28 -3.59 -18.44 41.04
CA TYR A 28 -4.70 -17.50 41.20
C TYR A 28 -4.40 -16.12 40.58
N ILE A 29 -3.21 -15.58 40.83
CA ILE A 29 -2.75 -14.32 40.23
C ILE A 29 -2.70 -14.43 38.70
N PHE A 30 -2.17 -15.52 38.16
CA PHE A 30 -2.05 -15.72 36.71
C PHE A 30 -3.43 -15.81 36.02
N ILE A 31 -4.40 -16.52 36.62
CA ILE A 31 -5.78 -16.58 36.13
C ILE A 31 -6.44 -15.19 36.16
N GLY A 32 -6.23 -14.41 37.23
CA GLY A 32 -6.74 -13.05 37.34
C GLY A 32 -6.21 -12.10 36.26
N VAL A 33 -4.92 -12.18 35.95
CA VAL A 33 -4.30 -11.39 34.85
C VAL A 33 -4.86 -11.79 33.48
N LEU A 34 -5.08 -13.08 33.24
CA LEU A 34 -5.69 -13.56 31.99
C LEU A 34 -7.14 -13.10 31.83
N TRP A 35 -7.95 -13.13 32.89
CA TRP A 35 -9.32 -12.60 32.88
C TRP A 35 -9.34 -11.09 32.60
N TYR A 36 -8.57 -10.31 33.35
CA TYR A 36 -8.48 -8.85 33.16
C TYR A 36 -8.09 -8.47 31.72
N LYS A 37 -7.12 -9.17 31.13
CA LYS A 37 -6.67 -8.91 29.76
C LYS A 37 -7.74 -9.29 28.71
N ARG A 38 -8.52 -10.34 28.94
CA ARG A 38 -9.67 -10.70 28.08
C ARG A 38 -10.75 -9.62 28.13
N ASP A 39 -11.15 -9.22 29.33
CA ASP A 39 -12.29 -8.33 29.53
C ASP A 39 -11.99 -6.90 29.02
N SER A 40 -10.72 -6.48 29.10
CA SER A 40 -10.22 -5.25 28.45
C SER A 40 -10.37 -5.27 26.92
N LEU A 41 -10.03 -6.38 26.26
CA LEU A 41 -10.19 -6.53 24.80
C LEU A 41 -11.68 -6.51 24.40
N VAL A 42 -12.54 -7.18 25.17
CA VAL A 42 -13.99 -7.17 24.94
C VAL A 42 -14.56 -5.74 25.06
N MET A 43 -14.11 -4.96 26.06
CA MET A 43 -14.58 -3.58 26.21
C MET A 43 -14.13 -2.66 25.07
N GLN A 44 -12.92 -2.84 24.52
CA GLN A 44 -12.52 -2.13 23.30
C GLN A 44 -13.42 -2.48 22.11
N SER A 45 -13.75 -3.76 21.91
CA SER A 45 -14.66 -4.21 20.86
C SER A 45 -16.09 -3.67 21.02
N ILE A 46 -16.63 -3.61 22.25
CA ILE A 46 -17.97 -3.05 22.50
C ILE A 46 -17.98 -1.54 22.25
N SER A 47 -16.90 -0.84 22.61
CA SER A 47 -16.79 0.61 22.46
C SER A 47 -16.77 1.06 20.99
N SER A 48 -16.15 0.28 20.09
CA SER A 48 -16.17 0.58 18.65
C SER A 48 -17.54 0.30 18.00
N ILE A 49 -18.27 -0.71 18.47
CA ILE A 49 -19.63 -1.02 18.00
C ILE A 49 -20.62 0.07 18.44
N ALA A 50 -20.53 0.55 19.68
CA ALA A 50 -21.48 1.52 20.25
C ALA A 50 -21.46 2.91 19.57
N LEU A 51 -20.37 3.26 18.86
CA LEU A 51 -20.25 4.54 18.15
C LEU A 51 -20.87 4.55 16.75
N TYR A 52 -21.21 3.38 16.18
CA TYR A 52 -21.77 3.25 14.82
C TYR A 52 -23.32 3.35 14.80
N GLY A 53 -23.93 3.87 15.87
CA GLY A 53 -25.35 3.68 16.20
C GLY A 53 -26.24 4.93 16.14
N GLN A 54 -25.87 5.99 15.42
CA GLN A 54 -26.76 7.13 15.18
C GLN A 54 -27.41 7.08 13.79
N SER A 55 -28.67 7.53 13.74
CA SER A 55 -29.54 7.47 12.56
C SER A 55 -29.13 8.50 11.51
N GLU A 56 -28.12 8.18 10.69
CA GLU A 56 -27.83 8.95 9.49
C GLU A 56 -29.02 8.96 8.52
N LYS A 57 -29.19 10.06 7.78
CA LYS A 57 -30.12 10.15 6.66
C LYS A 57 -29.73 9.08 5.62
N PRO A 58 -30.69 8.32 5.04
CA PRO A 58 -30.35 7.34 4.01
C PRO A 58 -29.61 8.00 2.84
N LEU A 59 -28.45 7.41 2.50
CA LEU A 59 -27.54 7.92 1.48
C LEU A 59 -28.16 7.77 0.09
N ASN A 60 -28.07 8.84 -0.71
CA ASN A 60 -28.54 8.87 -2.09
C ASN A 60 -27.42 8.33 -2.95
N ILE A 61 -27.42 7.02 -3.20
CA ILE A 61 -26.35 6.32 -3.93
C ILE A 61 -26.83 6.01 -5.36
N ALA A 62 -25.94 6.20 -6.33
CA ALA A 62 -26.11 5.68 -7.68
C ALA A 62 -24.92 4.80 -8.12
N ILE A 63 -25.23 3.81 -8.94
CA ILE A 63 -24.22 3.03 -9.66
C ILE A 63 -24.09 3.62 -11.07
N VAL A 64 -22.85 3.98 -11.43
CA VAL A 64 -22.51 4.67 -12.69
C VAL A 64 -21.71 3.74 -13.59
N VAL A 65 -22.25 3.48 -14.78
CA VAL A 65 -21.60 2.74 -15.87
C VAL A 65 -21.39 3.69 -17.05
N ILE A 66 -20.19 3.65 -17.65
CA ILE A 66 -19.83 4.45 -18.82
C ILE A 66 -19.43 3.54 -19.97
N THR A 67 -20.19 3.56 -21.08
CA THR A 67 -19.91 2.78 -22.30
C THR A 67 -19.61 3.70 -23.48
N ASN A 68 -18.92 3.21 -24.52
CA ASN A 68 -18.47 4.06 -25.64
C ASN A 68 -19.62 4.73 -26.42
N ASP A 69 -20.75 4.05 -26.56
CA ASP A 69 -21.96 4.52 -27.27
C ASP A 69 -23.10 4.94 -26.32
N GLY A 70 -22.93 4.81 -25.00
CA GLY A 70 -24.02 4.93 -24.02
C GLY A 70 -25.03 3.77 -24.09
N GLY A 71 -24.76 2.75 -24.89
CA GLY A 71 -25.58 1.56 -25.05
C GLY A 71 -25.13 0.41 -24.14
N THR A 72 -25.84 -0.71 -24.23
CA THR A 72 -25.54 -1.96 -23.50
C THR A 72 -24.97 -3.05 -24.40
N LYS A 73 -24.61 -2.74 -25.65
CA LYS A 73 -24.21 -3.73 -26.65
C LYS A 73 -22.91 -4.42 -26.25
N GLY A 74 -22.97 -5.74 -26.06
CA GLY A 74 -21.86 -6.55 -25.54
C GLY A 74 -21.85 -6.72 -24.01
N TYR A 75 -22.60 -5.90 -23.27
CA TYR A 75 -22.57 -5.81 -21.81
C TYR A 75 -23.95 -5.98 -21.13
N SER A 76 -25.00 -6.22 -21.91
CA SER A 76 -26.40 -6.20 -21.44
C SER A 76 -26.64 -7.09 -20.23
N TYR A 77 -26.12 -8.32 -20.20
CA TYR A 77 -26.30 -9.22 -19.05
C TYR A 77 -25.74 -8.65 -17.75
N ALA A 78 -24.51 -8.09 -17.77
CA ALA A 78 -23.92 -7.46 -16.58
C ALA A 78 -24.74 -6.24 -16.16
N ILE A 79 -24.96 -5.31 -17.10
CA ILE A 79 -25.72 -4.08 -16.88
C ILE A 79 -27.15 -4.35 -16.36
N ASP A 80 -27.82 -5.39 -16.84
CA ASP A 80 -29.19 -5.72 -16.43
C ASP A 80 -29.25 -6.32 -15.02
N THR A 81 -28.19 -7.01 -14.54
CA THR A 81 -28.07 -7.33 -13.10
C THR A 81 -27.90 -6.08 -12.25
N VAL A 82 -27.10 -5.09 -12.70
CA VAL A 82 -26.90 -3.82 -11.98
C VAL A 82 -28.22 -3.04 -11.91
N LYS A 83 -28.94 -2.88 -13.03
CA LYS A 83 -30.28 -2.27 -13.06
C LYS A 83 -31.27 -2.96 -12.12
N CYS A 84 -31.22 -4.29 -12.03
CA CYS A 84 -32.10 -5.06 -11.15
C CYS A 84 -31.74 -4.81 -9.67
N TYR A 85 -30.45 -4.85 -9.32
CA TYR A 85 -29.95 -4.56 -7.99
C TYR A 85 -30.29 -3.14 -7.51
N CYS A 86 -30.07 -2.13 -8.37
CA CYS A 86 -30.48 -0.75 -8.11
C CYS A 86 -31.97 -0.66 -7.71
N LYS A 87 -32.86 -1.29 -8.50
CA LYS A 87 -34.30 -1.35 -8.21
C LYS A 87 -34.65 -2.08 -6.90
N ILE A 88 -33.87 -3.10 -6.52
CA ILE A 88 -34.09 -3.88 -5.29
C ILE A 88 -33.66 -3.10 -4.04
N GLN A 89 -32.48 -2.45 -4.08
CA GLN A 89 -31.90 -1.78 -2.91
C GLN A 89 -32.26 -0.29 -2.78
N GLY A 90 -32.91 0.29 -3.80
CA GLY A 90 -33.30 1.70 -3.84
C GLY A 90 -32.23 2.66 -4.35
N TYR A 91 -31.22 2.16 -5.06
CA TYR A 91 -30.19 2.97 -5.70
C TYR A 91 -30.62 3.41 -7.09
N ASP A 92 -30.10 4.55 -7.55
CA ASP A 92 -30.22 4.93 -8.96
C ASP A 92 -29.24 4.17 -9.86
N PHE A 93 -29.59 4.00 -11.13
CA PHE A 93 -28.71 3.45 -12.16
C PHE A 93 -28.47 4.49 -13.26
N VAL A 94 -27.21 4.83 -13.52
CA VAL A 94 -26.81 5.78 -14.55
C VAL A 94 -25.94 5.07 -15.59
N LEU A 95 -26.45 4.95 -16.81
CA LEU A 95 -25.67 4.57 -17.99
C LEU A 95 -25.37 5.82 -18.82
N ALA A 96 -24.10 6.10 -19.06
CA ALA A 96 -23.65 7.28 -19.79
C ALA A 96 -22.70 6.91 -20.95
N GLY A 97 -22.69 7.75 -21.99
CA GLY A 97 -21.76 7.62 -23.10
C GLY A 97 -20.40 8.24 -22.79
N ASN A 98 -19.30 7.54 -23.10
CA ASN A 98 -17.91 8.02 -23.02
C ASN A 98 -17.57 8.98 -24.17
N VAL A 99 -18.48 9.92 -24.46
CA VAL A 99 -18.46 10.78 -25.64
C VAL A 99 -17.58 11.99 -25.39
N GLN A 100 -16.49 12.10 -26.16
CA GLN A 100 -15.59 13.25 -26.13
C GLN A 100 -16.34 14.55 -26.41
N ASN A 101 -16.18 15.53 -25.53
CA ASN A 101 -16.93 16.79 -25.54
C ASN A 101 -16.07 17.93 -24.96
N SER A 102 -16.61 19.16 -24.93
CA SER A 102 -15.89 20.36 -24.47
C SER A 102 -15.40 20.31 -23.02
N SER A 103 -16.05 19.53 -22.14
CA SER A 103 -15.62 19.33 -20.75
C SER A 103 -14.69 18.12 -20.57
N CYS A 104 -14.96 17.03 -21.30
CA CYS A 104 -14.18 15.79 -21.27
C CYS A 104 -13.54 15.55 -22.64
N ASN A 105 -12.53 16.36 -22.96
CA ASN A 105 -11.84 16.35 -24.25
C ASN A 105 -10.63 15.40 -24.32
N HIS A 106 -10.49 14.51 -23.33
CA HIS A 106 -9.40 13.53 -23.23
C HIS A 106 -9.49 12.50 -24.35
N SER A 107 -8.40 12.21 -25.05
CA SER A 107 -8.37 11.25 -26.15
C SER A 107 -8.32 9.80 -25.64
N ASP A 108 -7.60 9.56 -24.55
CA ASP A 108 -7.62 8.29 -23.83
C ASP A 108 -8.97 8.12 -23.12
N HIS A 109 -9.69 7.07 -23.52
CA HIS A 109 -11.03 6.77 -23.01
C HIS A 109 -11.02 6.23 -21.57
N TYR A 110 -9.90 5.68 -21.08
CA TYR A 110 -9.72 5.31 -19.68
C TYR A 110 -9.61 6.54 -18.79
N PHE A 111 -8.83 7.55 -19.19
CA PHE A 111 -8.80 8.83 -18.47
C PHE A 111 -10.11 9.61 -18.61
N ARG A 112 -10.75 9.59 -19.79
CA ARG A 112 -11.97 10.36 -20.07
C ARG A 112 -13.14 9.97 -19.16
N ARG A 113 -13.30 8.68 -18.81
CA ARG A 113 -14.42 8.22 -17.96
C ARG A 113 -14.47 8.91 -16.60
N HIS A 114 -13.32 9.18 -15.98
CA HIS A 114 -13.24 9.87 -14.68
C HIS A 114 -13.73 11.32 -14.74
N CYS A 115 -13.56 12.00 -15.88
CA CYS A 115 -14.16 13.31 -16.13
C CYS A 115 -15.70 13.22 -16.21
N HIS A 116 -16.24 12.19 -16.87
CA HIS A 116 -17.70 11.96 -16.90
C HIS A 116 -18.26 11.63 -15.51
N VAL A 117 -17.56 10.83 -14.68
CA VAL A 117 -17.94 10.59 -13.27
C VAL A 117 -17.93 11.89 -12.46
N ALA A 118 -16.89 12.73 -12.61
CA ALA A 118 -16.82 14.04 -11.95
C ALA A 118 -17.98 14.96 -12.35
N ASN A 119 -18.38 14.96 -13.63
CA ASN A 119 -19.55 15.72 -14.10
C ASN A 119 -20.89 15.18 -13.54
N ILE A 120 -20.99 13.88 -13.23
CA ILE A 120 -22.17 13.29 -12.57
C ILE A 120 -22.21 13.67 -11.08
N LEU A 121 -21.08 13.66 -10.36
CA LEU A 121 -20.98 14.17 -8.98
C LEU A 121 -21.44 15.63 -8.88
N VAL A 122 -20.98 16.48 -9.80
CA VAL A 122 -21.32 17.91 -9.90
C VAL A 122 -22.82 18.19 -10.04
N THR A 123 -23.64 17.20 -10.40
CA THR A 123 -25.11 17.37 -10.37
C THR A 123 -25.69 17.50 -8.96
N GLY A 124 -24.92 17.17 -7.91
CA GLY A 124 -25.35 17.25 -6.51
C GLY A 124 -26.46 16.26 -6.11
N LYS A 125 -26.86 15.37 -7.01
CA LYS A 125 -28.00 14.44 -6.80
C LYS A 125 -27.69 13.28 -5.84
N TYR A 126 -26.41 12.95 -5.69
CA TYR A 126 -25.96 11.75 -4.97
C TYR A 126 -24.94 12.09 -3.89
N ASP A 127 -25.04 11.44 -2.74
CA ASP A 127 -24.12 11.59 -1.61
C ASP A 127 -22.83 10.75 -1.87
N TYR A 128 -22.96 9.59 -2.50
CA TYR A 128 -21.87 8.74 -3.00
C TYR A 128 -22.21 8.17 -4.39
N LEU A 129 -21.19 7.89 -5.19
CA LEU A 129 -21.30 7.05 -6.39
C LEU A 129 -20.45 5.79 -6.24
N LEU A 130 -20.97 4.68 -6.73
CA LEU A 130 -20.17 3.52 -7.11
C LEU A 130 -19.94 3.61 -8.62
N PHE A 131 -18.72 3.95 -9.05
CA PHE A 131 -18.34 3.84 -10.45
C PHE A 131 -17.84 2.42 -10.73
N ILE A 132 -18.33 1.80 -11.82
CA ILE A 132 -17.89 0.49 -12.31
C ILE A 132 -17.81 0.45 -13.84
N ASP A 133 -16.85 -0.30 -14.37
CA ASP A 133 -16.82 -0.67 -15.78
C ASP A 133 -17.99 -1.59 -16.17
N ALA A 134 -18.37 -1.56 -17.45
CA ALA A 134 -19.63 -2.09 -17.96
C ALA A 134 -19.76 -3.63 -17.94
N ASP A 135 -18.65 -4.35 -17.79
CA ASP A 135 -18.59 -5.81 -17.64
C ASP A 135 -18.73 -6.28 -16.17
N ILE A 136 -18.80 -5.36 -15.20
CA ILE A 136 -19.02 -5.67 -13.79
C ILE A 136 -20.53 -5.84 -13.53
N GLY A 137 -20.92 -6.99 -12.97
CA GLY A 137 -22.30 -7.35 -12.65
C GLY A 137 -22.50 -7.75 -11.18
N VAL A 138 -23.74 -7.70 -10.70
CA VAL A 138 -24.09 -7.97 -9.29
C VAL A 138 -24.50 -9.42 -9.10
N VAL A 139 -23.79 -10.12 -8.19
CA VAL A 139 -24.00 -11.55 -7.91
C VAL A 139 -24.80 -11.80 -6.62
N ASN A 140 -24.65 -10.96 -5.60
CA ASN A 140 -25.40 -11.07 -4.34
C ASN A 140 -26.19 -9.76 -4.09
N PRO A 141 -27.48 -9.70 -4.49
CA PRO A 141 -28.28 -8.48 -4.37
C PRO A 141 -28.72 -8.17 -2.93
N ASN A 142 -28.37 -9.00 -1.93
CA ASN A 142 -28.72 -8.77 -0.52
C ASN A 142 -27.67 -7.96 0.24
N ARG A 143 -26.45 -7.79 -0.30
CA ARG A 143 -25.44 -6.88 0.25
C ARG A 143 -25.77 -5.44 -0.12
N ARG A 144 -25.42 -4.47 0.72
CA ARG A 144 -25.55 -3.03 0.46
C ARG A 144 -24.19 -2.39 0.20
N ILE A 145 -24.17 -1.34 -0.62
CA ILE A 145 -22.95 -0.56 -0.94
C ILE A 145 -22.40 0.10 0.33
N GLU A 146 -23.28 0.53 1.24
CA GLU A 146 -22.94 1.12 2.54
C GLU A 146 -22.11 0.19 3.46
N GLU A 147 -22.07 -1.12 3.20
CA GLU A 147 -21.18 -2.05 3.92
C GLU A 147 -19.70 -1.91 3.52
N PHE A 148 -19.41 -1.12 2.48
CA PHE A 148 -18.09 -0.92 1.89
C PHE A 148 -17.72 0.58 1.85
N ILE A 149 -18.29 1.39 2.75
CA ILE A 149 -17.97 2.82 2.91
C ILE A 149 -17.28 3.01 4.27
N ASP A 150 -16.04 3.50 4.28
CA ASP A 150 -15.43 4.10 5.47
C ASP A 150 -15.49 5.63 5.35
N PRO A 151 -16.38 6.33 6.10
CA PRO A 151 -16.66 7.76 5.92
C PRO A 151 -15.48 8.70 6.20
N LYS A 152 -14.34 8.16 6.68
CA LYS A 152 -13.05 8.86 6.81
C LYS A 152 -12.40 9.20 5.46
N PHE A 153 -12.75 8.50 4.38
CA PHE A 153 -12.15 8.68 3.06
C PHE A 153 -13.14 9.32 2.08
N ASP A 154 -12.60 10.11 1.13
CA ASP A 154 -13.37 10.74 0.06
C ASP A 154 -13.47 9.83 -1.20
N ILE A 155 -12.47 8.98 -1.44
CA ILE A 155 -12.48 7.95 -2.48
C ILE A 155 -11.85 6.68 -1.90
N GLU A 156 -12.49 5.54 -2.16
CA GLU A 156 -12.02 4.21 -1.78
C GLU A 156 -11.73 3.37 -3.03
N PHE A 157 -10.45 3.03 -3.20
CA PHE A 157 -9.95 2.09 -4.20
C PHE A 157 -9.56 0.77 -3.55
N TYR A 158 -9.37 -0.27 -4.37
CA TYR A 158 -8.84 -1.56 -3.93
C TYR A 158 -7.76 -2.09 -4.88
N ASP A 159 -6.85 -2.89 -4.35
CA ASP A 159 -5.82 -3.55 -5.15
C ASP A 159 -6.42 -4.65 -6.04
N ARG A 160 -6.00 -4.71 -7.30
CA ARG A 160 -6.25 -5.88 -8.16
C ARG A 160 -5.50 -7.09 -7.59
N PHE A 161 -6.25 -8.10 -7.13
CA PHE A 161 -5.73 -9.38 -6.60
C PHE A 161 -4.85 -10.18 -7.60
N VAL A 162 -4.79 -9.79 -8.87
CA VAL A 162 -3.70 -10.23 -9.74
C VAL A 162 -2.46 -9.37 -9.51
N ASN A 163 -2.41 -8.15 -10.02
CA ASN A 163 -1.15 -7.44 -10.18
C ASN A 163 -0.86 -6.36 -9.11
N GLN A 164 -1.50 -6.35 -7.93
CA GLN A 164 -1.29 -5.29 -6.89
C GLN A 164 -1.32 -3.85 -7.43
N GLU A 165 -2.09 -3.66 -8.48
CA GLU A 165 -2.33 -2.39 -9.15
C GLU A 165 -3.65 -1.83 -8.60
N ILE A 166 -3.73 -0.51 -8.37
CA ILE A 166 -4.96 0.11 -7.88
C ILE A 166 -6.04 0.01 -8.99
N MET A 167 -7.21 -0.55 -8.66
CA MET A 167 -8.27 -0.87 -9.62
C MET A 167 -9.04 0.38 -10.08
N MET A 168 -8.49 1.15 -11.03
CA MET A 168 -9.14 2.39 -11.49
C MET A 168 -10.46 2.18 -12.25
N GLY A 169 -10.78 0.94 -12.66
CA GLY A 169 -12.06 0.57 -13.26
C GLY A 169 -13.24 0.41 -12.28
N SER A 170 -13.01 0.55 -10.96
CA SER A 170 -14.06 0.41 -9.95
C SER A 170 -13.66 1.10 -8.64
N TYR A 171 -14.48 2.05 -8.18
CA TYR A 171 -14.25 2.75 -6.91
C TYR A 171 -15.54 3.33 -6.34
N ILE A 172 -15.57 3.48 -5.01
CA ILE A 172 -16.58 4.27 -4.32
C ILE A 172 -16.03 5.69 -4.16
N VAL A 173 -16.85 6.69 -4.48
CA VAL A 173 -16.49 8.11 -4.36
C VAL A 173 -17.60 8.89 -3.65
N LYS A 174 -17.20 9.58 -2.59
CA LYS A 174 -17.99 10.56 -1.85
C LYS A 174 -18.16 11.83 -2.66
N ASN A 175 -19.32 12.45 -2.61
CA ASN A 175 -19.53 13.72 -3.30
C ASN A 175 -18.93 14.89 -2.49
N SER A 176 -17.69 15.25 -2.82
CA SER A 176 -16.97 16.37 -2.23
C SER A 176 -16.15 17.13 -3.28
N ASP A 177 -15.83 18.39 -3.00
CA ASP A 177 -14.92 19.19 -3.83
C ASP A 177 -13.55 18.53 -3.99
N TRP A 178 -13.08 17.78 -2.98
CA TRP A 178 -11.84 17.02 -3.08
C TRP A 178 -11.96 15.93 -4.13
N SER A 179 -13.01 15.10 -4.07
CA SER A 179 -13.27 14.02 -5.02
C SER A 179 -13.43 14.52 -6.46
N ILE A 180 -14.21 15.59 -6.65
CA ILE A 180 -14.45 16.19 -7.97
C ILE A 180 -13.14 16.71 -8.57
N ASN A 181 -12.30 17.37 -7.76
CA ASN A 181 -11.01 17.88 -8.22
C ASN A 181 -9.96 16.78 -8.39
N PHE A 182 -9.96 15.73 -7.56
CA PHE A 182 -9.13 14.54 -7.74
C PHE A 182 -9.41 13.90 -9.10
N LEU A 183 -10.67 13.55 -9.38
CA LEU A 183 -11.06 12.86 -10.64
C LEU A 183 -10.75 13.71 -11.88
N ARG A 184 -10.90 15.04 -11.81
CA ARG A 184 -10.48 15.97 -12.88
C ARG A 184 -8.95 16.01 -13.06
N ASN A 185 -8.20 16.14 -11.98
CA ASN A 185 -6.73 16.16 -12.02
C ASN A 185 -6.12 14.81 -12.44
N PHE A 186 -6.82 13.72 -12.16
CA PHE A 186 -6.50 12.37 -12.58
C PHE A 186 -6.80 12.16 -14.07
N ALA A 187 -7.97 12.54 -14.57
CA ALA A 187 -8.25 12.58 -16.01
C ALA A 187 -7.20 13.42 -16.78
N ASN A 188 -6.77 14.54 -16.19
CA ASN A 188 -5.70 15.37 -16.73
C ASN A 188 -4.28 14.80 -16.58
N TYR A 189 -4.07 13.70 -15.85
CA TYR A 189 -2.77 13.01 -15.77
C TYR A 189 -2.37 12.42 -17.12
N GLN A 190 -3.33 12.11 -18.00
CA GLN A 190 -3.12 11.77 -19.41
C GLN A 190 -2.04 12.64 -20.10
N TYR A 191 -2.07 13.96 -19.87
CA TYR A 191 -1.16 14.93 -20.51
C TYR A 191 0.25 15.00 -19.88
N ARG A 192 0.49 14.26 -18.79
CA ARG A 192 1.78 14.20 -18.07
C ARG A 192 2.54 12.88 -18.28
N LEU A 193 1.94 11.91 -18.96
CA LEU A 193 2.54 10.60 -19.20
C LEU A 193 3.69 10.65 -20.22
N PRO A 194 4.69 9.75 -20.13
CA PRO A 194 5.84 9.75 -21.04
C PRO A 194 5.44 9.46 -22.50
N ILE A 195 5.50 10.48 -23.36
CA ILE A 195 5.15 10.38 -24.78
C ILE A 195 6.33 9.82 -25.60
N GLY A 196 6.19 8.59 -26.12
CA GLY A 196 7.19 8.01 -27.02
C GLY A 196 6.88 6.58 -27.48
N LYS A 197 7.35 6.19 -28.67
CA LYS A 197 7.22 4.82 -29.16
C LYS A 197 7.98 3.85 -28.25
N GLY A 198 7.28 2.84 -27.72
CA GLY A 198 7.85 1.80 -26.86
C GLY A 198 7.82 2.10 -25.36
N LEU A 199 7.29 3.25 -24.93
CA LEU A 199 7.05 3.54 -23.51
C LEU A 199 5.70 2.95 -23.09
N GLN A 200 5.72 2.01 -22.14
CA GLN A 200 4.53 1.44 -21.52
C GLN A 200 4.40 1.97 -20.10
N HIS A 201 3.25 2.57 -19.77
CA HIS A 201 3.03 3.34 -18.54
C HIS A 201 1.69 3.03 -17.84
N GLY A 202 0.99 1.94 -18.22
CA GLY A 202 -0.21 1.46 -17.51
C GLY A 202 -1.42 2.42 -17.47
N THR A 203 -1.54 3.31 -18.46
CA THR A 203 -2.60 4.34 -18.57
C THR A 203 -2.84 5.10 -17.26
N ASP A 204 -4.05 5.02 -16.74
CA ASP A 204 -4.55 5.53 -15.47
C ASP A 204 -3.87 4.87 -14.26
N ASN A 205 -3.77 3.54 -14.26
CA ASN A 205 -3.33 2.77 -13.09
C ASN A 205 -1.83 2.92 -12.78
N GLY A 206 -0.98 3.19 -13.78
CA GLY A 206 0.47 3.30 -13.60
C GLY A 206 0.99 4.61 -12.99
N GLY A 207 0.12 5.60 -12.72
CA GLY A 207 0.53 6.97 -12.36
C GLY A 207 0.92 7.25 -10.90
N ILE A 208 1.14 6.23 -10.05
CA ILE A 208 0.81 6.35 -8.60
C ILE A 208 1.81 5.77 -7.55
N HIS A 209 3.09 5.47 -7.85
CA HIS A 209 4.03 4.79 -6.90
C HIS A 209 5.47 5.37 -6.77
N GLY A 210 6.06 5.37 -5.55
CA GLY A 210 7.53 5.27 -5.29
C GLY A 210 8.19 6.23 -4.26
N GLU A 211 9.04 5.69 -3.35
CA GLU A 211 10.02 6.38 -2.46
C GLU A 211 11.15 5.41 -1.97
N GLY A 212 12.33 5.89 -1.50
CA GLY A 212 13.19 5.10 -0.58
C GLY A 212 14.66 5.50 -0.30
N TRP A 213 15.31 4.75 0.61
CA TRP A 213 16.47 5.19 1.44
C TRP A 213 17.91 4.67 1.09
N ALA A 214 18.55 3.85 1.94
CA ALA A 214 19.92 3.34 1.79
C ALA A 214 20.05 2.33 0.63
N ARG A 215 21.20 2.31 -0.08
CA ARG A 215 21.19 1.94 -1.51
C ARG A 215 22.49 1.40 -2.11
N ASP A 216 22.36 0.75 -3.27
CA ASP A 216 23.47 0.31 -4.12
C ASP A 216 24.18 1.48 -4.82
N ASN A 217 25.48 1.31 -5.07
CA ASN A 217 26.30 2.28 -5.81
C ASN A 217 25.87 2.45 -7.29
N TRP A 218 25.47 1.38 -7.98
CA TRP A 218 25.19 1.42 -9.42
C TRP A 218 23.92 2.20 -9.79
N LEU A 219 23.02 2.46 -8.83
CA LEU A 219 21.78 3.21 -9.04
C LEU A 219 22.10 4.68 -9.40
N THR A 220 23.15 5.24 -8.80
CA THR A 220 23.61 6.62 -9.03
C THR A 220 24.97 6.71 -9.71
N ASN A 221 25.43 5.61 -10.34
CA ASN A 221 26.78 5.50 -10.91
C ASN A 221 27.91 5.88 -9.92
N ASN A 222 27.87 5.32 -8.70
CA ASN A 222 28.83 5.55 -7.60
C ASN A 222 28.84 6.96 -6.99
N MET A 223 27.95 7.88 -7.42
CA MET A 223 27.82 9.20 -6.80
C MET A 223 27.18 9.10 -5.41
N ILE A 224 27.61 9.93 -4.45
CA ILE A 224 27.15 9.97 -3.05
C ILE A 224 26.83 11.41 -2.57
N ASN A 225 26.02 11.56 -1.52
CA ASN A 225 25.84 12.82 -0.80
C ASN A 225 25.94 12.60 0.72
N LEU A 226 26.85 13.31 1.40
CA LEU A 226 27.16 13.06 2.82
C LEU A 226 26.02 13.39 3.82
N ASN A 227 24.97 14.10 3.39
CA ASN A 227 23.79 14.39 4.23
C ASN A 227 22.62 13.41 4.01
N ARG A 228 22.68 12.61 2.94
CA ARG A 228 21.60 11.69 2.50
C ARG A 228 22.04 10.23 2.47
N ASP A 229 23.29 9.97 2.10
CA ASP A 229 23.89 8.64 2.09
C ASP A 229 24.70 8.41 3.36
N PHE A 230 24.13 7.65 4.29
CA PHE A 230 24.85 7.15 5.47
C PHE A 230 25.75 5.95 5.12
N MET A 231 25.31 5.08 4.20
CA MET A 231 26.03 3.87 3.79
C MET A 231 25.79 3.56 2.31
N ILE A 232 26.79 2.96 1.64
CA ILE A 232 26.75 2.57 0.23
C ILE A 232 27.17 1.11 0.07
N HIS A 233 26.44 0.36 -0.74
CA HIS A 233 26.68 -1.08 -0.96
C HIS A 233 27.50 -1.37 -2.25
N ALA A 234 27.91 -2.64 -2.40
CA ALA A 234 28.57 -3.25 -3.56
C ALA A 234 30.02 -2.79 -3.88
N TRP A 235 30.88 -2.70 -2.85
CA TRP A 235 32.33 -2.51 -3.00
C TRP A 235 33.07 -3.86 -2.85
N LYS A 236 33.83 -4.30 -3.87
CA LYS A 236 34.59 -5.56 -3.87
C LYS A 236 35.95 -5.40 -4.57
N ASP A 237 37.06 -5.77 -3.95
CA ASP A 237 38.42 -5.52 -4.47
C ASP A 237 38.62 -5.95 -5.93
N LYS A 238 38.14 -7.13 -6.34
CA LYS A 238 38.24 -7.60 -7.74
C LYS A 238 37.42 -6.80 -8.78
N GLN A 239 36.60 -5.86 -8.32
CA GLN A 239 35.80 -4.93 -9.14
C GLN A 239 36.21 -3.47 -8.93
N LEU A 240 37.22 -3.20 -8.08
CA LEU A 240 37.73 -1.87 -7.79
C LEU A 240 38.44 -1.34 -9.03
N THR A 241 37.78 -0.38 -9.69
CA THR A 241 38.28 0.21 -10.93
C THR A 241 39.11 1.45 -10.58
N LYS A 242 40.33 1.52 -11.12
CA LYS A 242 41.15 2.73 -11.03
C LYS A 242 40.49 3.88 -11.77
N TYR A 243 40.61 5.09 -11.22
CA TYR A 243 40.16 6.30 -11.88
C TYR A 243 40.87 6.51 -13.23
N GLY A 244 40.14 7.09 -14.18
CA GLY A 244 40.57 7.26 -15.58
C GLY A 244 39.62 8.17 -16.34
N LYS A 245 39.47 7.95 -17.65
CA LYS A 245 38.68 8.79 -18.58
C LYS A 245 37.18 8.90 -18.27
N ASP A 246 36.65 8.14 -17.31
CA ASP A 246 35.26 8.19 -16.87
C ASP A 246 34.92 9.41 -15.99
N LEU A 247 35.91 10.11 -15.42
CA LEU A 247 35.67 11.24 -14.51
C LEU A 247 35.40 12.56 -15.25
N PRO A 248 34.53 13.45 -14.71
CA PRO A 248 33.64 13.21 -13.56
C PRO A 248 32.47 12.29 -13.92
N LEU A 249 32.06 11.42 -13.00
CA LEU A 249 30.92 10.54 -13.22
C LEU A 249 29.62 11.36 -13.28
N LYS A 250 28.72 10.98 -14.20
CA LYS A 250 27.36 11.49 -14.27
C LYS A 250 26.41 10.57 -13.52
N ILE A 251 25.37 11.15 -12.91
CA ILE A 251 24.24 10.44 -12.28
C ILE A 251 23.57 9.48 -13.28
N GLY A 252 22.91 8.43 -12.75
CA GLY A 252 22.12 7.48 -13.53
C GLY A 252 22.50 6.01 -13.30
N TYR A 253 21.57 5.10 -13.54
CA TYR A 253 21.81 3.66 -13.52
C TYR A 253 22.96 3.23 -14.45
N LYS A 254 23.92 2.45 -13.92
CA LYS A 254 25.07 1.90 -14.69
C LYS A 254 25.36 0.42 -14.39
N HIS A 255 26.30 -0.14 -15.15
CA HIS A 255 26.60 -1.57 -15.17
C HIS A 255 27.21 -2.05 -13.84
N ARG A 256 26.60 -3.06 -13.20
CA ARG A 256 26.94 -3.61 -11.87
C ARG A 256 28.32 -4.32 -11.77
N ALA A 257 29.16 -4.14 -12.77
CA ALA A 257 30.45 -4.83 -12.91
C ALA A 257 31.64 -4.05 -12.30
N ARG A 258 31.51 -2.74 -12.08
CA ARG A 258 32.59 -1.87 -11.59
C ARG A 258 32.13 -0.91 -10.50
N TRP A 259 33.04 -0.61 -9.57
CA TRP A 259 32.90 0.47 -8.60
C TRP A 259 34.19 1.28 -8.52
N PHE A 260 34.10 2.50 -8.00
CA PHE A 260 35.21 3.40 -7.76
C PHE A 260 35.27 3.72 -6.27
N ASN A 261 36.45 3.69 -5.66
CA ASN A 261 36.60 3.94 -4.22
C ASN A 261 36.45 5.44 -3.90
N PRO A 262 35.37 5.89 -3.23
CA PRO A 262 35.16 7.30 -2.93
C PRO A 262 36.07 7.81 -1.81
N LEU A 263 37.00 7.00 -1.30
CA LEU A 263 38.07 7.41 -0.42
C LEU A 263 39.38 7.63 -1.19
N VAL A 264 40.18 8.58 -0.73
CA VAL A 264 41.51 8.88 -1.27
C VAL A 264 42.53 7.84 -0.79
N GLY A 265 42.37 6.60 -1.24
CA GLY A 265 43.20 5.45 -0.87
C GLY A 265 42.47 4.40 -0.01
N ARG A 266 43.23 3.46 0.58
CA ARG A 266 42.71 2.50 1.56
C ARG A 266 42.69 3.13 2.96
N ILE A 267 41.71 2.74 3.78
CA ILE A 267 41.67 3.10 5.21
C ILE A 267 42.91 2.54 5.91
N ASP A 268 43.60 3.41 6.65
CA ASP A 268 44.67 3.03 7.57
C ASP A 268 44.07 2.69 8.95
N LEU A 269 44.09 1.40 9.29
CA LEU A 269 43.54 0.89 10.55
C LEU A 269 44.33 1.36 11.78
N ALA A 270 45.62 1.68 11.65
CA ALA A 270 46.43 2.20 12.75
C ALA A 270 46.05 3.66 13.11
N LYS A 271 45.34 4.35 12.22
CA LYS A 271 44.81 5.71 12.44
C LYS A 271 43.35 5.73 12.90
N CYS A 272 42.66 4.59 12.94
CA CYS A 272 41.26 4.50 13.39
C CYS A 272 41.12 4.80 14.90
N ASN A 273 40.61 6.00 15.22
CA ASN A 273 40.37 6.46 16.59
C ASN A 273 39.17 7.45 16.61
N PRO A 274 38.62 7.82 17.79
CA PRO A 274 37.43 8.69 17.88
C PRO A 274 37.54 10.09 17.23
N LYS A 275 38.76 10.58 16.92
CA LYS A 275 38.97 11.83 16.18
C LYS A 275 38.94 11.67 14.65
N ASN A 276 38.69 10.45 14.16
CA ASN A 276 38.45 10.06 12.76
C ASN A 276 39.39 10.69 11.71
N THR A 277 40.69 10.44 11.82
CA THR A 277 41.71 10.97 10.89
C THR A 277 41.98 10.07 9.67
N SER A 278 41.24 8.97 9.50
CA SER A 278 41.44 8.00 8.40
C SER A 278 40.53 8.22 7.19
N TRP A 279 39.39 8.90 7.35
CA TRP A 279 38.38 9.05 6.30
C TRP A 279 38.56 10.35 5.52
N ASN A 280 39.00 10.24 4.26
CA ASN A 280 39.18 11.36 3.33
C ASN A 280 38.50 11.01 1.98
N TYR A 281 37.59 11.85 1.52
CA TYR A 281 36.70 11.56 0.38
C TYR A 281 37.17 12.18 -0.95
N ASN A 282 36.92 11.48 -2.06
CA ASN A 282 37.16 11.99 -3.40
C ASN A 282 35.97 12.87 -3.85
N PRO A 283 36.15 14.19 -4.05
CA PRO A 283 35.05 15.10 -4.42
C PRO A 283 34.43 14.78 -5.79
N ASN A 284 35.14 14.09 -6.68
CA ASN A 284 34.63 13.69 -8.00
C ASN A 284 33.49 12.65 -7.95
N LEU A 285 33.20 12.08 -6.77
CA LEU A 285 32.06 11.19 -6.52
C LEU A 285 31.00 11.79 -5.60
N ILE A 286 31.12 13.06 -5.19
CA ILE A 286 30.13 13.74 -4.35
C ILE A 286 29.16 14.54 -5.24
N THR A 287 27.87 14.49 -4.94
CA THR A 287 26.80 15.28 -5.59
C THR A 287 25.77 15.75 -4.57
N THR A 288 24.69 16.40 -5.00
CA THR A 288 23.64 16.92 -4.12
C THR A 288 22.61 15.84 -3.74
N LYS A 289 21.80 16.09 -2.70
CA LYS A 289 20.75 15.17 -2.25
C LYS A 289 19.68 14.98 -3.33
N GLU A 290 19.27 16.10 -3.92
CA GLU A 290 18.16 16.22 -4.88
C GLU A 290 18.45 15.45 -6.17
N VAL A 291 19.71 15.49 -6.64
CA VAL A 291 20.17 14.75 -7.83
C VAL A 291 20.17 13.24 -7.61
N ILE A 292 20.41 12.79 -6.37
CA ILE A 292 20.36 11.36 -6.02
C ILE A 292 18.91 10.90 -5.88
N ASP A 293 18.09 11.62 -5.11
CA ASP A 293 16.71 11.23 -4.85
C ASP A 293 15.88 11.20 -6.14
N ALA A 294 16.06 12.19 -7.04
CA ALA A 294 15.39 12.20 -8.34
C ALA A 294 15.73 10.99 -9.24
N GLU A 295 16.95 10.44 -9.16
CA GLU A 295 17.32 9.21 -9.86
C GLU A 295 16.76 7.96 -9.16
N LEU A 296 16.55 8.01 -7.85
CA LEU A 296 15.99 6.91 -7.07
C LEU A 296 14.48 6.81 -7.26
N GLU A 297 13.72 7.90 -7.25
CA GLU A 297 12.26 7.81 -7.50
C GLU A 297 11.98 7.34 -8.94
N ARG A 298 12.83 7.75 -9.89
CA ARG A 298 12.87 7.21 -11.27
C ARG A 298 13.14 5.70 -11.33
N MET A 299 13.69 5.11 -10.27
CA MET A 299 13.90 3.66 -10.13
C MET A 299 12.86 2.97 -9.24
N TYR A 300 12.36 3.60 -8.17
CA TYR A 300 11.29 3.04 -7.34
C TYR A 300 9.99 2.88 -8.12
N ALA A 301 9.63 3.85 -8.97
CA ALA A 301 8.50 3.72 -9.89
C ALA A 301 8.65 2.52 -10.86
N ALA A 302 9.88 2.20 -11.28
CA ALA A 302 10.16 1.05 -12.14
C ALA A 302 10.20 -0.29 -11.38
N ILE A 303 10.43 -0.28 -10.07
CA ILE A 303 10.44 -1.47 -9.21
C ILE A 303 9.02 -1.86 -8.78
N GLU A 304 8.17 -0.88 -8.45
CA GLU A 304 6.77 -1.11 -8.13
C GLU A 304 6.01 -1.73 -9.33
N MET A 305 6.30 -1.29 -10.56
CA MET A 305 5.86 -1.94 -11.81
C MET A 305 6.22 -3.44 -11.91
N GLU A 306 7.36 -3.88 -11.35
CA GLU A 306 7.82 -5.28 -11.42
C GLU A 306 7.41 -6.11 -10.17
N LYS A 307 7.07 -5.44 -9.06
CA LYS A 307 6.34 -6.01 -7.93
C LYS A 307 4.93 -6.37 -8.37
N ILE A 308 4.26 -5.43 -9.03
CA ILE A 308 2.94 -5.56 -9.68
C ILE A 308 2.85 -6.85 -10.53
N ASP A 309 3.80 -7.09 -11.45
CA ASP A 309 3.83 -8.31 -12.28
C ASP A 309 3.80 -9.63 -11.47
N ARG A 310 4.56 -9.73 -10.38
CA ARG A 310 4.86 -11.03 -9.75
C ARG A 310 3.79 -11.56 -8.81
N LEU A 311 3.00 -10.68 -8.20
CA LEU A 311 1.95 -11.11 -7.28
C LEU A 311 0.77 -11.78 -8.02
N SER A 312 0.64 -11.55 -9.33
CA SER A 312 -0.34 -12.24 -10.18
C SER A 312 -0.11 -13.75 -10.25
N LYS A 313 1.13 -14.13 -10.55
CA LYS A 313 1.63 -15.51 -10.61
C LYS A 313 1.59 -16.18 -9.23
N MET A 314 1.64 -15.39 -8.15
CA MET A 314 1.49 -15.87 -6.78
C MET A 314 0.04 -16.29 -6.48
N MET A 315 -0.95 -15.43 -6.75
CA MET A 315 -2.37 -15.77 -6.56
C MET A 315 -2.89 -16.82 -7.57
N GLU A 316 -2.28 -16.93 -8.75
CA GLU A 316 -2.50 -18.04 -9.70
C GLU A 316 -2.20 -19.41 -9.08
N PHE A 317 -1.16 -19.52 -8.24
CA PHE A 317 -0.78 -20.79 -7.61
C PHE A 317 -1.52 -21.07 -6.29
N ILE A 318 -1.83 -20.06 -5.49
CA ILE A 318 -2.54 -20.21 -4.20
C ILE A 318 -3.83 -21.06 -4.36
N ARG A 319 -4.60 -20.83 -5.43
CA ARG A 319 -5.83 -21.59 -5.72
C ARG A 319 -5.61 -23.02 -6.24
N ARG A 320 -4.42 -23.38 -6.73
CA ARG A 320 -4.10 -24.76 -7.18
C ARG A 320 -3.80 -25.73 -6.05
N VAL A 321 -3.47 -25.24 -4.85
CA VAL A 321 -3.09 -26.07 -3.70
C VAL A 321 -4.23 -26.19 -2.69
N ASP A 322 -4.93 -25.11 -2.37
CA ASP A 322 -5.95 -25.13 -1.31
C ASP A 322 -7.28 -25.80 -1.72
N SER A 323 -7.32 -26.37 -2.93
CA SER A 323 -8.36 -27.28 -3.43
C SER A 323 -7.87 -28.75 -3.53
N LYS A 324 -6.75 -29.07 -2.87
CA LYS A 324 -6.29 -30.43 -2.56
C LYS A 324 -6.08 -30.66 -1.04
N SER A 325 -6.44 -29.68 -0.22
CA SER A 325 -6.21 -29.63 1.24
C SER A 325 -7.47 -29.86 2.09
N ARG A 326 -8.64 -30.07 1.47
CA ARG A 326 -9.95 -30.33 2.08
C ARG A 326 -10.76 -31.32 1.25
#